data_AF-A0A2I8DL24-F1
#
_entry.id   AF-A0A2I8DL24-F1
#
_cell.length_a   1.000
_cell.length_b   1.000
_cell.length_c   1.000
_cell.angle_alpha   90.00
_cell.angle_beta   90.00
_cell.angle_gamma   90.00
#
_symmetry.space_group_name_H-M   'P 1'
#
loop_
_entity.id
_entity.type
_entity.pdbx_description
1 polymer ?
#
loop_
_entity_poly.entity_id
_entity_poly.type
_entity_poly.pdbx_seq_one_letter_code
_entity_poly.pdbx_strand_id
1 'polypeptide(L)'
;MLIDREIKPGVSLGGIKLGESVDLYLDKLSTHYLVRDDREASWAFVGDDLISIAYDADRLITTVCANSRFQGSYAGLIWPGMTVLQVIQNTHAQTEYAGCIVINGIDGVGLPLPAEHDDFENLGQSIPDETVLEYISVFQETWGKKRRKKQRGK
;
A
#
# COMPACT_ATOMS: atom_id res chain seq x y z
N MET A 1 -2.82 -6.00 20.04
CA MET A 1 -2.07 -4.95 19.31
C MET A 1 -3.08 -3.98 18.73
N LEU A 2 -2.82 -2.68 18.83
CA LEU A 2 -3.63 -1.66 18.18
C LEU A 2 -2.99 -1.27 16.85
N ILE A 3 -3.82 -0.83 15.90
CA ILE A 3 -3.37 -0.31 14.61
C ILE A 3 -2.78 1.09 14.83
N ASP A 4 -1.51 1.29 14.45
CA ASP A 4 -0.89 2.62 14.47
C ASP A 4 -1.32 3.47 13.27
N ARG A 5 -0.88 4.73 13.22
CA ARG A 5 -1.21 5.67 12.13
C ARG A 5 -0.03 5.92 11.19
N GLU A 6 1.02 5.11 11.29
CA GLU A 6 2.25 5.32 10.55
C GLU A 6 2.27 4.48 9.28
N ILE A 7 2.71 5.10 8.19
CA ILE A 7 2.99 4.43 6.92
C ILE A 7 4.49 4.55 6.67
N LYS A 8 5.17 3.41 6.56
CA LYS A 8 6.60 3.32 6.25
C LYS A 8 6.77 2.61 4.90
N PRO A 9 7.12 3.33 3.82
CA PRO A 9 7.29 2.74 2.50
C PRO A 9 8.24 1.54 2.53
N GLY A 10 7.80 0.43 1.92
CA GLY A 10 8.56 -0.83 1.86
C GLY A 10 8.83 -1.51 3.21
N VAL A 11 8.22 -1.04 4.30
CA VAL A 11 8.49 -1.55 5.65
C VAL A 11 7.21 -1.95 6.38
N SER A 12 6.25 -1.04 6.57
CA SER A 12 5.06 -1.33 7.37
C SER A 12 3.90 -0.36 7.14
N LEU A 13 2.69 -0.82 7.42
CA LEU A 13 1.49 0.00 7.51
C LEU A 13 0.71 -0.41 8.77
N GLY A 14 0.28 0.55 9.60
CA GLY A 14 -0.54 0.26 10.77
C GLY A 14 0.17 -0.62 11.81
N GLY A 15 1.51 -0.60 11.81
CA GLY A 15 2.38 -1.43 12.65
C GLY A 15 2.61 -2.85 12.11
N ILE A 16 1.98 -3.22 11.00
CA ILE A 16 2.13 -4.54 10.35
C ILE A 16 3.29 -4.45 9.37
N LYS A 17 4.32 -5.27 9.58
CA LYS A 17 5.56 -5.22 8.81
C LYS A 17 5.58 -6.23 7.69
N LEU A 18 6.15 -5.81 6.57
CA LEU A 18 6.45 -6.69 5.46
C LEU A 18 7.55 -7.70 5.83
N GLY A 19 7.43 -8.92 5.30
CA GLY A 19 8.42 -9.99 5.47
C GLY A 19 8.37 -10.70 6.82
N GLU A 20 7.54 -10.25 7.76
CA GLU A 20 7.21 -10.99 8.97
C GLU A 20 6.05 -11.96 8.70
N SER A 21 5.91 -13.00 9.54
CA SER A 21 4.79 -13.93 9.44
C SER A 21 3.48 -13.23 9.81
N VAL A 22 2.44 -13.41 8.98
CA VAL A 22 1.11 -12.85 9.23
C VAL A 22 0.52 -13.33 10.56
N ASP A 23 0.84 -14.56 10.97
CA ASP A 23 0.32 -15.17 12.20
C ASP A 23 0.75 -14.39 13.46
N LEU A 24 1.91 -13.71 13.43
CA LEU A 24 2.37 -12.85 14.52
C LEU A 24 1.45 -11.65 14.80
N TYR A 25 0.65 -11.28 13.80
CA TYR A 25 -0.25 -10.13 13.83
C TYR A 25 -1.70 -10.53 14.07
N LEU A 26 -2.18 -11.59 13.40
CA LEU A 26 -3.60 -11.99 13.49
C LEU A 26 -4.03 -12.28 14.93
N ASP A 27 -3.22 -13.03 15.69
CA ASP A 27 -3.49 -13.35 17.10
C ASP A 27 -3.53 -12.09 17.97
N LYS A 28 -2.67 -11.11 17.68
CA LYS A 28 -2.61 -9.86 18.45
C LYS A 28 -3.73 -8.92 18.06
N LEU A 29 -4.16 -8.90 16.81
CA LEU A 29 -5.20 -8.00 16.31
C LEU A 29 -6.60 -8.51 16.67
N SER A 30 -6.80 -9.83 16.73
CA SER A 30 -8.07 -10.45 17.13
C SER A 30 -8.53 -10.07 18.55
N THR A 31 -7.61 -9.57 19.38
CA THR A 31 -7.95 -9.04 20.71
C THR A 31 -8.76 -7.74 20.70
N HIS A 32 -8.75 -6.99 19.59
CA HIS A 32 -9.42 -5.68 19.47
C HIS A 32 -10.26 -5.52 18.20
N TYR A 33 -10.02 -6.35 17.18
CA TYR A 33 -10.64 -6.23 15.87
C TYR A 33 -11.20 -7.58 15.41
N LEU A 34 -12.24 -7.55 14.59
CA LEU A 34 -12.65 -8.73 13.83
C LEU A 34 -11.53 -9.08 12.83
N VAL A 35 -11.11 -10.34 12.82
CA VAL A 35 -10.07 -10.85 11.92
C VAL A 35 -10.64 -11.99 11.09
N ARG A 36 -10.43 -11.93 9.77
CA ARG A 36 -10.76 -13.00 8.81
C ARG A 36 -9.48 -13.40 8.08
N ASP A 37 -9.10 -14.67 8.19
CA ASP A 37 -7.95 -15.25 7.49
C ASP A 37 -8.44 -16.11 6.31
N ASP A 38 -8.37 -15.56 5.10
CA ASP A 38 -8.68 -16.27 3.85
C ASP A 38 -7.42 -16.90 3.28
N ARG A 39 -7.17 -18.13 3.74
CA ARG A 39 -5.98 -18.90 3.37
C ARG A 39 -5.95 -19.35 1.92
N GLU A 40 -7.10 -19.46 1.28
CA GLU A 40 -7.19 -19.83 -0.13
C GLU A 40 -6.75 -18.66 -1.01
N ALA A 41 -7.23 -17.45 -0.70
CA ALA A 41 -6.81 -16.24 -1.38
C ALA A 41 -5.41 -15.76 -0.97
N SER A 42 -4.85 -16.28 0.12
CA SER A 42 -3.63 -15.77 0.77
C SER A 42 -3.77 -14.31 1.23
N TRP A 43 -4.94 -14.00 1.79
CA TRP A 43 -5.29 -12.69 2.33
C TRP A 43 -5.82 -12.82 3.75
N ALA A 44 -5.52 -11.83 4.58
CA ALA A 44 -6.21 -11.62 5.85
C ALA A 44 -6.81 -10.21 5.91
N PHE A 45 -7.93 -10.09 6.61
CA PHE A 45 -8.69 -8.85 6.72
C PHE A 45 -8.93 -8.52 8.19
N VAL A 46 -8.78 -7.25 8.55
CA VAL A 46 -8.84 -6.79 9.94
C VAL A 46 -9.74 -5.58 10.05
N GLY A 47 -10.65 -5.60 11.03
CA GLY A 47 -11.48 -4.46 11.39
C GLY A 47 -12.46 -4.08 10.29
N ASP A 48 -13.25 -5.05 9.81
CA ASP A 48 -14.23 -4.85 8.74
C ASP A 48 -13.56 -4.39 7.43
N ASP A 49 -12.47 -5.07 7.03
CA ASP A 49 -11.66 -4.71 5.85
C ASP A 49 -11.01 -3.31 5.95
N LEU A 50 -10.83 -2.75 7.16
CA LEU A 50 -10.01 -1.55 7.38
C LEU A 50 -8.58 -1.76 6.90
N ILE A 51 -8.00 -2.91 7.24
CA ILE A 51 -6.69 -3.37 6.79
C ILE A 51 -6.83 -4.71 6.08
N SER A 52 -6.18 -4.83 4.93
CA SER A 52 -6.04 -6.09 4.19
C SER A 52 -4.55 -6.46 4.08
N ILE A 53 -4.21 -7.70 4.36
CA ILE A 53 -2.84 -8.20 4.45
C ILE A 53 -2.68 -9.34 3.44
N ALA A 54 -1.88 -9.14 2.41
CA ALA A 54 -1.49 -10.21 1.50
C ALA A 54 -0.22 -10.90 2.02
N TYR A 55 -0.14 -12.21 1.86
CA TYR A 55 1.01 -13.00 2.26
C TYR A 55 1.31 -14.11 1.24
N ASP A 56 2.51 -14.67 1.29
CA ASP A 56 2.91 -15.78 0.43
C ASP A 56 2.60 -17.17 1.02
N ALA A 57 2.99 -18.24 0.32
CA ALA A 57 2.76 -19.61 0.78
C ALA A 57 3.47 -19.95 2.10
N ASP A 58 4.56 -19.23 2.44
CA ASP A 58 5.27 -19.34 3.72
C ASP A 58 4.67 -18.43 4.80
N ARG A 59 3.52 -17.80 4.49
CA ARG A 59 2.79 -16.86 5.34
C ARG A 59 3.58 -15.60 5.67
N LEU A 60 4.55 -15.23 4.84
CA LEU A 60 5.28 -13.97 4.96
C LEU A 60 4.49 -12.85 4.31
N ILE A 61 4.34 -11.72 5.01
CA ILE A 61 3.57 -10.58 4.53
C ILE A 61 4.28 -9.92 3.35
N THR A 62 3.58 -9.83 2.22
CA THR A 62 4.09 -9.25 0.97
C THR A 62 3.55 -7.84 0.72
N THR A 63 2.29 -7.61 1.12
CA THR A 63 1.59 -6.33 0.97
C THR A 63 0.65 -6.09 2.15
N VAL A 64 0.54 -4.83 2.58
CA VAL A 64 -0.48 -4.37 3.53
C VAL A 64 -1.20 -3.18 2.91
N CYS A 65 -2.53 -3.26 2.86
CA CYS A 65 -3.41 -2.22 2.32
C CYS A 65 -4.30 -1.65 3.43
N ALA A 66 -4.69 -0.39 3.30
CA ALA A 66 -5.68 0.25 4.15
C ALA A 66 -6.67 1.07 3.33
N ASN A 67 -7.95 1.04 3.71
CA ASN A 67 -9.00 1.85 3.07
C ASN A 67 -9.11 3.25 3.67
N SER A 68 -10.02 4.08 3.14
CA SER A 68 -10.19 5.49 3.50
C SER A 68 -10.58 5.75 4.97
N ARG A 69 -11.02 4.72 5.70
CA ARG A 69 -11.29 4.82 7.14
C ARG A 69 -10.01 4.83 7.98
N PHE A 70 -8.87 4.47 7.40
CA PHE A 70 -7.57 4.51 8.07
C PHE A 70 -7.07 5.95 8.19
N GLN A 71 -6.80 6.38 9.43
CA GLN A 71 -6.42 7.77 9.75
C GLN A 71 -4.91 8.02 9.73
N GLY A 72 -4.12 7.17 9.07
CA GLY A 72 -2.68 7.32 8.94
C GLY A 72 -2.26 7.95 7.61
N SER A 73 -1.00 8.40 7.55
CA SER A 73 -0.43 8.97 6.33
C SER A 73 1.07 8.69 6.25
N TYR A 74 1.63 8.79 5.04
CA TYR A 74 3.07 8.87 4.85
C TYR A 74 3.51 10.33 4.76
N ALA A 75 4.20 10.81 5.79
CA ALA A 75 4.76 12.17 5.87
C ALA A 75 3.74 13.30 5.57
N GLY A 76 2.43 13.05 5.72
CA GLY A 76 1.37 13.97 5.31
C GLY A 76 1.27 14.19 3.79
N LEU A 77 2.00 13.43 2.97
CA LEU A 77 1.99 13.54 1.51
C LEU A 77 0.87 12.73 0.88
N ILE A 78 0.71 11.48 1.35
CA ILE A 78 -0.31 10.56 0.83
C ILE A 78 -1.00 9.79 1.97
N TRP A 79 -2.29 9.52 1.77
CA TRP A 79 -3.18 8.77 2.66
C TRP A 79 -4.32 8.14 1.83
N PRO A 80 -5.03 7.11 2.33
CA PRO A 80 -6.14 6.53 1.60
C PRO A 80 -7.35 7.49 1.56
N GLY A 81 -8.12 7.45 0.48
CA GLY A 81 -9.26 8.34 0.27
C GLY A 81 -8.91 9.71 -0.33
N MET A 82 -7.68 9.89 -0.84
CA MET A 82 -7.31 11.10 -1.59
C MET A 82 -7.99 11.13 -2.96
N THR A 83 -8.35 12.33 -3.42
CA THR A 83 -8.66 12.50 -4.84
C THR A 83 -7.39 12.56 -5.68
N VAL A 84 -7.49 12.27 -6.98
CA VAL A 84 -6.38 12.45 -7.94
C VAL A 84 -5.81 13.87 -7.88
N LEU A 85 -6.68 14.89 -7.82
CA LEU A 85 -6.24 16.28 -7.70
C LEU A 85 -5.40 16.51 -6.44
N GLN A 86 -5.83 15.95 -5.30
CA GLN A 86 -5.06 16.06 -4.06
C GLN A 86 -3.69 15.39 -4.19
N VAL A 87 -3.60 14.23 -4.85
CA VAL A 87 -2.30 13.57 -5.09
C VAL A 87 -1.39 14.47 -5.92
N ILE A 88 -1.91 15.02 -7.02
CA ILE A 88 -1.15 15.93 -7.90
C ILE A 88 -0.68 17.16 -7.13
N GLN A 89 -1.53 17.74 -6.27
CA GLN A 89 -1.19 18.93 -5.50
C GLN A 89 -0.16 18.67 -4.39
N ASN A 90 -0.15 17.48 -3.79
CA ASN A 90 0.73 17.13 -2.67
C ASN A 90 2.07 16.52 -3.12
N THR A 91 2.27 16.28 -4.41
CA THR A 91 3.43 15.54 -4.92
C THR A 91 4.01 16.18 -6.18
N HIS A 92 5.28 15.89 -6.49
CA HIS A 92 5.99 16.51 -7.62
C HIS A 92 6.14 15.57 -8.81
N ALA A 93 5.97 14.27 -8.60
CA ALA A 93 5.98 13.27 -9.67
C ALA A 93 5.03 12.12 -9.30
N GLN A 94 4.36 11.57 -10.30
CA GLN A 94 3.50 10.40 -10.19
C GLN A 94 3.85 9.43 -11.32
N THR A 95 3.86 8.14 -11.03
CA THR A 95 4.12 7.10 -12.03
C THR A 95 3.27 5.90 -11.71
N GLU A 96 2.79 5.21 -12.74
CA GLU A 96 2.15 3.93 -12.57
C GLU A 96 3.21 2.85 -12.28
N TYR A 97 2.91 2.02 -11.28
CA TYR A 97 3.67 0.81 -11.03
C TYR A 97 2.76 -0.27 -10.43
N ALA A 98 2.58 -1.36 -11.17
CA ALA A 98 1.81 -2.53 -10.76
C ALA A 98 0.38 -2.19 -10.31
N GLY A 99 -0.32 -1.38 -11.09
CA GLY A 99 -1.68 -0.93 -10.81
C GLY A 99 -1.78 0.06 -9.65
N CYS A 100 -0.66 0.69 -9.25
CA CYS A 100 -0.62 1.70 -8.20
C CYS A 100 -0.01 3.01 -8.70
N ILE A 101 -0.50 4.12 -8.17
CA ILE A 101 0.17 5.42 -8.29
C ILE A 101 1.30 5.47 -7.27
N VAL A 102 2.54 5.48 -7.75
CA VAL A 102 3.75 5.73 -6.96
C VAL A 102 4.13 7.20 -7.09
N ILE A 103 4.44 7.83 -5.96
CA ILE A 103 4.70 9.28 -5.88
C ILE A 103 6.16 9.57 -5.61
N ASN A 104 6.68 10.66 -6.18
CA ASN A 104 8.02 11.23 -5.92
C ASN A 104 9.18 10.21 -6.07
N GLY A 105 8.99 9.12 -6.82
CA GLY A 105 9.95 8.01 -6.93
C GLY A 105 10.17 7.26 -5.61
N ILE A 106 9.18 7.28 -4.71
CA ILE A 106 9.25 6.62 -3.40
C ILE A 106 8.75 5.18 -3.55
N ASP A 107 9.69 4.26 -3.56
CA ASP A 107 9.39 2.84 -3.72
C ASP A 107 8.74 2.23 -2.47
N GLY A 108 7.90 1.22 -2.69
CA GLY A 108 7.28 0.41 -1.61
C GLY A 108 6.06 1.04 -0.95
N VAL A 109 5.52 2.12 -1.51
CA VAL A 109 4.19 2.66 -1.16
C VAL A 109 3.49 3.15 -2.43
N GLY A 110 2.17 3.00 -2.49
CA GLY A 110 1.39 3.53 -3.60
C GLY A 110 -0.11 3.57 -3.30
N LEU A 111 -0.85 4.27 -4.14
CA LEU A 111 -2.31 4.34 -4.11
C LEU A 111 -2.85 3.46 -5.24
N PRO A 112 -3.45 2.30 -4.94
CA PRO A 112 -4.03 1.44 -5.97
C PRO A 112 -5.00 2.19 -6.87
N LEU A 113 -4.90 1.93 -8.16
CA LEU A 113 -5.83 2.45 -9.15
C LEU A 113 -7.22 1.83 -8.95
N PRO A 114 -8.30 2.58 -9.21
CA PRO A 114 -9.64 2.02 -9.30
C PRO A 114 -9.71 0.93 -10.37
N ALA A 115 -10.62 -0.04 -10.22
CA ALA A 115 -10.66 -1.23 -11.07
C ALA A 115 -10.89 -0.93 -12.57
N GLU A 116 -11.47 0.22 -12.89
CA GLU A 116 -11.68 0.75 -14.23
C GLU A 116 -10.40 1.32 -14.88
N HIS A 117 -9.28 1.37 -14.15
CA HIS A 117 -8.00 1.91 -14.60
C HIS A 117 -6.87 0.91 -14.32
N ASP A 118 -6.08 0.56 -15.34
CA ASP A 118 -4.93 -0.35 -15.22
C ASP A 118 -3.59 0.38 -15.45
N ASP A 119 -3.60 1.47 -16.22
CA ASP A 119 -2.44 2.34 -16.43
C ASP A 119 -2.76 3.82 -16.65
N PHE A 120 -1.73 4.67 -16.64
CA PHE A 120 -1.83 6.09 -17.05
C PHE A 120 -0.48 6.64 -17.56
N GLU A 121 -0.53 7.53 -18.55
CA GLU A 121 0.64 8.34 -18.96
C GLU A 121 0.74 9.65 -18.18
N ASN A 122 -0.40 10.30 -17.96
CA ASN A 122 -0.52 11.53 -17.17
C ASN A 122 -1.77 11.44 -16.29
N LEU A 123 -1.58 11.41 -14.98
CA LEU A 123 -2.64 11.08 -14.02
C LEU A 123 -3.88 11.96 -14.19
N GLY A 124 -3.75 13.29 -14.23
CA GLY A 124 -4.89 14.21 -14.34
C GLY A 124 -5.51 14.32 -15.74
N GLN A 125 -4.92 13.69 -16.74
CA GLN A 125 -5.51 13.57 -18.08
C GLN A 125 -6.19 12.23 -18.29
N SER A 126 -5.65 11.17 -17.68
CA SER A 126 -6.14 9.80 -17.79
C SER A 126 -7.25 9.49 -16.79
N ILE A 127 -7.22 10.11 -15.61
CA ILE A 127 -8.14 9.84 -14.51
C ILE A 127 -8.73 11.19 -14.03
N PRO A 128 -10.06 11.29 -13.87
CA PRO A 128 -10.70 12.52 -13.39
C PRO A 128 -10.15 12.98 -12.03
N ASP A 129 -10.03 14.29 -11.88
CA ASP A 129 -9.46 14.96 -10.69
C ASP A 129 -10.21 14.64 -9.39
N GLU A 130 -11.52 14.40 -9.49
CA GLU A 130 -12.44 14.04 -8.42
C GLU A 130 -12.43 12.55 -8.04
N THR A 131 -11.78 11.70 -8.85
CA THR A 131 -11.70 10.26 -8.58
C THR A 131 -10.99 10.00 -7.26
N VAL A 132 -11.65 9.27 -6.38
CA VAL A 132 -11.16 8.92 -5.04
C VAL A 132 -10.34 7.64 -5.10
N LEU A 133 -9.11 7.71 -4.63
CA LEU A 133 -8.20 6.60 -4.46
C LEU A 133 -8.44 5.99 -3.08
N GLU A 134 -9.38 5.06 -3.01
CA GLU A 134 -9.93 4.51 -1.76
C GLU A 134 -8.87 3.86 -0.85
N TYR A 135 -7.78 3.35 -1.44
CA TYR A 135 -6.79 2.56 -0.73
C TYR A 135 -5.39 3.18 -0.79
N ILE A 136 -4.57 2.80 0.19
CA ILE A 136 -3.12 2.93 0.15
C ILE A 136 -2.49 1.57 0.42
N SER A 137 -1.37 1.26 -0.23
CA SER A 137 -0.68 -0.01 -0.09
C SER A 137 0.80 0.21 0.22
N VAL A 138 1.34 -0.59 1.13
CA VAL A 138 2.78 -0.77 1.36
C VAL A 138 3.14 -2.18 0.92
N PHE A 139 4.15 -2.32 0.07
CA PHE A 139 4.51 -3.58 -0.58
C PHE A 139 6.02 -3.77 -0.67
N GLN A 140 6.44 -5.04 -0.73
CA GLN A 140 7.86 -5.36 -0.85
C GLN A 140 8.38 -4.96 -2.23
N GLU A 141 9.51 -4.27 -2.27
CA GLU A 141 10.20 -3.99 -3.52
C GLU A 141 10.84 -5.27 -4.06
N THR A 142 10.32 -5.83 -5.15
CA THR A 142 10.91 -7.04 -5.77
C THR A 142 11.96 -6.74 -6.85
N TRP A 143 12.19 -5.48 -7.24
CA TRP A 143 12.99 -5.15 -8.45
C TRP A 143 14.27 -4.29 -8.26
N GLY A 144 14.49 -3.63 -7.11
CA GLY A 144 15.63 -2.73 -6.86
C GLY A 144 17.03 -3.36 -6.90
N LYS A 145 17.15 -4.69 -6.75
CA LYS A 145 18.46 -5.37 -6.83
C LYS A 145 19.10 -5.33 -8.23
N LYS A 146 18.32 -5.06 -9.30
CA LYS A 146 18.85 -4.97 -10.68
C LYS A 146 19.38 -3.58 -11.06
N ARG A 147 18.80 -2.47 -10.57
CA ARG A 147 19.26 -1.11 -10.92
C ARG A 147 20.60 -0.74 -10.27
N ARG A 148 20.85 -1.17 -9.02
CA ARG A 148 22.11 -0.90 -8.30
C ARG A 148 23.36 -1.58 -8.89
N LYS A 149 23.21 -2.66 -9.67
CA LYS A 149 24.33 -3.27 -10.41
C LYS A 149 24.67 -2.54 -11.71
N LYS A 150 23.70 -1.85 -12.34
CA LYS A 150 23.93 -1.14 -13.62
C LYS A 150 24.61 0.23 -13.46
N GLN A 151 24.52 0.86 -12.28
CA GLN A 151 25.16 2.16 -12.00
C GLN A 151 26.55 2.05 -11.33
N ARG A 152 27.01 0.86 -10.96
CA ARG A 152 28.37 0.61 -10.45
C ARG A 152 29.34 0.04 -11.49
N GLY A 153 28.88 -0.09 -12.73
CA GLY A 153 29.69 -0.49 -13.88
C GLY A 153 29.75 0.63 -14.92
N LYS A 154 30.43 1.72 -14.57
CA LYS A 154 31.03 2.67 -15.52
C LYS A 154 32.37 3.09 -14.95
#